data_AF-A0AAV5PEX6-F1
#
_entry.id   AF-A0AAV5PEX6-F1
#
_cell.length_a   1.000
_cell.length_b   1.000
_cell.length_c   1.000
_cell.angle_alpha   90.00
_cell.angle_beta   90.00
_cell.angle_gamma   90.00
#
_symmetry.space_group_name_H-M   'P 1'
#
loop_
_entity.id
_entity.type
_entity.pdbx_description
1 polymer ?
#
loop_
_entity_poly.entity_id
_entity_poly.type
_entity_poly.pdbx_seq_one_letter_code
_entity_poly.pdbx_strand_id
1 'polypeptide(L)'
;MSIFTLIFGEIYLGLAGGAVLDIETLLKLFAVIVLSAFASSAIASFMISFLKTNSSYSAASTIVGTLIGFLVGAYIPIGSLPDNVQWLVKYFPCAHSTVLYRQLLMKPAIKANFANQPASVLKEIKEMFGIVFVYDGHTAPAWVSVAVLLVTGAIFYLLAVLVMTRKQNEI
;
A
#
# COMPACT_ATOMS: atom_id res chain seq x y z
N MET A 1 2.88 14.80 1.71
CA MET A 1 3.54 14.14 2.87
C MET A 1 4.46 13.01 2.45
N SER A 2 4.04 12.02 1.64
CA SER A 2 4.87 10.84 1.32
C SER A 2 6.25 11.12 0.72
N ILE A 3 6.38 12.12 -0.17
CA ILE A 3 7.69 12.51 -0.74
C ILE A 3 8.62 13.06 0.36
N PHE A 4 8.09 13.89 1.26
CA PHE A 4 8.87 14.39 2.41
C PHE A 4 9.28 13.24 3.33
N THR A 5 8.39 12.28 3.57
CA THR A 5 8.72 11.07 4.34
C THR A 5 9.86 10.28 3.70
N LEU A 6 9.85 10.12 2.37
CA LEU A 6 10.95 9.47 1.65
C LEU A 6 12.27 10.26 1.79
N ILE A 7 12.24 11.58 1.60
CA ILE A 7 13.43 12.43 1.73
C ILE A 7 14.03 12.34 3.14
N PHE A 8 13.20 12.52 4.18
CA PHE A 8 13.67 12.42 5.56
C PHE A 8 14.11 11.02 5.94
N GLY A 9 13.44 9.99 5.40
CA GLY A 9 13.84 8.60 5.56
C GLY A 9 15.23 8.32 4.99
N GLU A 10 15.52 8.78 3.78
CA GLU A 10 16.85 8.62 3.15
C GLU A 10 17.93 9.37 3.93
N ILE A 11 17.66 10.60 4.38
CA ILE A 11 18.59 11.37 5.21
C ILE A 11 18.87 10.60 6.51
N TYR A 12 17.83 10.12 7.18
CA TYR A 12 17.96 9.35 8.42
C TYR A 12 18.77 8.06 8.21
N LEU A 13 18.48 7.29 7.16
CA LEU A 13 19.22 6.07 6.83
C LEU A 13 20.69 6.35 6.57
N GLY A 14 21.00 7.42 5.82
CA GLY A 14 22.39 7.84 5.60
C GLY A 14 23.11 8.23 6.90
N LEU A 15 22.45 8.98 7.78
CA LEU A 15 23.01 9.38 9.09
C LEU A 15 23.18 8.19 10.05
N ALA A 16 22.31 7.19 9.98
CA ALA A 16 22.36 5.99 10.81
C ALA A 16 23.39 4.95 10.29
N GLY A 17 24.11 5.23 9.20
CA GLY A 17 25.06 4.30 8.58
C GLY A 17 24.40 3.19 7.76
N GLY A 18 23.11 3.34 7.43
CA GLY A 18 22.39 2.45 6.53
C GLY A 18 22.73 2.68 5.06
N ALA A 19 22.34 1.74 4.21
CA ALA A 19 22.49 1.88 2.77
C ALA A 19 21.47 2.87 2.21
N VAL A 20 21.95 4.00 1.69
CA VAL A 20 21.14 4.94 0.90
C VAL A 20 20.65 4.24 -0.37
N LEU A 21 19.41 4.48 -0.76
CA LEU A 21 18.81 3.83 -1.92
C LEU A 21 19.42 4.37 -3.22
N ASP A 22 19.60 3.46 -4.18
CA ASP A 22 20.02 3.84 -5.52
C ASP A 22 18.92 4.61 -6.27
N ILE A 23 19.32 5.38 -7.28
CA ILE A 23 18.41 6.24 -8.05
C ILE A 23 17.29 5.44 -8.72
N GLU A 24 17.55 4.22 -9.18
CA GLU A 24 16.53 3.36 -9.80
C GLU A 24 15.45 2.98 -8.77
N THR A 25 15.87 2.60 -7.56
CA THR A 25 14.95 2.31 -6.45
C THR A 25 14.15 3.56 -6.03
N LEU A 26 14.78 4.73 -5.98
CA LEU A 26 14.09 5.99 -5.67
C LEU A 26 13.03 6.35 -6.73
N LEU A 27 13.35 6.19 -8.03
CA LEU A 27 12.39 6.41 -9.12
C LEU A 27 11.21 5.43 -9.04
N LYS A 28 11.48 4.15 -8.73
CA LYS A 28 10.43 3.15 -8.51
C LYS A 28 9.55 3.52 -7.31
N LEU A 29 10.14 3.96 -6.20
CA LEU A 29 9.38 4.41 -5.03
C LEU A 29 8.51 5.62 -5.34
N PHE A 30 9.03 6.59 -6.09
CA PHE A 30 8.23 7.72 -6.56
C PHE A 30 7.04 7.26 -7.40
N ALA A 31 7.24 6.33 -8.33
CA ALA A 31 6.14 5.75 -9.11
C ALA A 31 5.10 5.04 -8.23
N VAL A 32 5.53 4.28 -7.22
CA VAL A 32 4.62 3.64 -6.25
C VAL A 32 3.88 4.67 -5.40
N ILE A 33 4.52 5.78 -5.01
CA ILE A 33 3.85 6.89 -4.30
C ILE A 33 2.74 7.49 -5.15
N VAL A 34 3.02 7.79 -6.42
CA VAL A 34 2.02 8.33 -7.36
C VAL A 34 0.88 7.34 -7.55
N LEU A 35 1.19 6.07 -7.79
CA LEU A 35 0.20 5.03 -7.99
C LEU A 35 -0.67 4.80 -6.74
N SER A 36 -0.05 4.78 -5.56
CA SER A 36 -0.75 4.64 -4.28
C SER A 36 -1.64 5.84 -4.00
N ALA A 37 -1.20 7.05 -4.32
CA ALA A 37 -2.00 8.27 -4.16
C ALA A 37 -3.18 8.29 -5.13
N PHE A 38 -2.98 7.85 -6.38
CA PHE A 38 -4.04 7.71 -7.36
C PHE A 38 -5.12 6.72 -6.87
N ALA A 39 -4.73 5.51 -6.48
CA ALA A 39 -5.69 4.50 -6.03
C ALA A 39 -6.43 4.93 -4.75
N SER A 40 -5.71 5.47 -3.75
CA SER A 40 -6.33 5.87 -2.48
C SER A 40 -7.22 7.10 -2.63
N SER A 41 -6.82 8.08 -3.44
CA SER A 41 -7.67 9.25 -3.73
C SER A 41 -8.91 8.86 -4.53
N ALA A 42 -8.83 7.93 -5.48
CA ALA A 42 -10.00 7.42 -6.20
C ALA A 42 -11.03 6.76 -5.26
N ILE A 43 -10.58 5.90 -4.34
CA ILE A 43 -11.45 5.29 -3.32
C ILE A 43 -12.08 6.38 -2.44
N ALA A 44 -11.26 7.32 -1.96
CA ALA A 44 -11.73 8.41 -1.12
C ALA A 44 -12.78 9.27 -1.86
N SER A 45 -12.50 9.67 -3.09
CA SER A 45 -13.43 10.44 -3.92
C SER A 45 -14.75 9.72 -4.13
N PHE A 46 -14.72 8.41 -4.39
CA PHE A 46 -15.93 7.61 -4.50
C PHE A 46 -16.72 7.58 -3.19
N MET A 47 -16.07 7.31 -2.05
CA MET A 47 -16.74 7.31 -0.75
C MET A 47 -17.35 8.68 -0.42
N ILE A 48 -16.59 9.75 -0.64
CA ILE A 48 -17.00 11.13 -0.38
C ILE A 48 -18.15 11.54 -1.29
N SER A 49 -18.23 11.01 -2.52
CA SER A 49 -19.31 11.32 -3.47
C SER A 49 -20.70 11.04 -2.91
N PHE A 50 -20.84 10.15 -1.91
CA PHE A 50 -22.12 9.87 -1.26
C PHE A 50 -22.44 10.79 -0.09
N LEU A 51 -21.43 11.45 0.50
CA LEU A 51 -21.58 12.27 1.69
C LEU A 51 -22.12 13.66 1.32
N LYS A 52 -23.01 14.20 2.17
CA LYS A 52 -23.68 15.49 1.95
C LYS A 52 -23.28 16.58 2.95
N THR A 53 -22.60 16.23 4.04
CA THR A 53 -22.27 17.16 5.13
C THR A 53 -20.82 16.99 5.58
N ASN A 54 -20.26 18.08 6.14
CA ASN A 54 -18.94 18.04 6.75
C ASN A 54 -18.88 17.06 7.94
N SER A 55 -19.95 16.96 8.73
CA SER A 55 -20.01 16.01 9.86
C SER A 55 -19.91 14.55 9.39
N SER A 56 -20.60 14.18 8.30
CA SER A 56 -20.49 12.83 7.73
C SER A 56 -19.09 12.56 7.16
N TYR A 57 -18.46 13.56 6.53
CA TYR A 57 -17.08 13.47 6.05
C TYR A 57 -16.07 13.27 7.19
N SER A 58 -16.19 14.04 8.27
CA SER A 58 -15.33 13.91 9.44
C SER A 58 -15.47 12.53 10.08
N ALA A 59 -16.70 12.04 10.28
CA ALA A 59 -16.93 10.72 10.85
C ALA A 59 -16.32 9.59 9.99
N ALA A 60 -16.53 9.64 8.66
CA ALA A 60 -15.94 8.67 7.74
C ALA A 60 -14.41 8.71 7.76
N SER A 61 -13.83 9.91 7.79
CA SER A 61 -12.38 10.11 7.86
C SER A 61 -11.79 9.56 9.15
N THR A 62 -12.48 9.71 10.29
CA THR A 62 -12.05 9.12 11.57
C THR A 62 -12.04 7.60 11.52
N ILE A 63 -13.09 6.98 10.97
CA ILE A 63 -13.18 5.52 10.84
C ILE A 63 -12.04 5.00 9.96
N VAL A 64 -11.89 5.58 8.76
CA VAL A 64 -10.82 5.18 7.83
C VAL A 64 -9.45 5.40 8.46
N GLY A 65 -9.21 6.57 9.07
CA GLY A 65 -7.93 6.90 9.69
C GLY A 65 -7.55 5.96 10.84
N THR A 66 -8.52 5.45 11.59
CA THR A 66 -8.27 4.51 12.70
C THR A 66 -7.97 3.10 12.18
N LEU A 67 -8.65 2.67 11.12
CA LEU A 67 -8.54 1.30 10.61
C LEU A 67 -7.45 1.11 9.56
N ILE A 68 -7.03 2.17 8.86
CA ILE A 68 -6.18 2.04 7.68
C ILE A 68 -4.86 1.33 7.96
N GLY A 69 -4.24 1.57 9.12
CA GLY A 69 -2.99 0.93 9.51
C GLY A 69 -3.12 -0.58 9.72
N PHE A 70 -4.29 -1.06 10.15
CA PHE A 70 -4.59 -2.50 10.22
C PHE A 70 -4.90 -3.07 8.84
N LEU A 71 -5.71 -2.36 8.05
CA LEU A 71 -6.15 -2.82 6.73
C LEU A 71 -5.01 -2.96 5.71
N VAL A 72 -3.94 -2.16 5.85
CA VAL A 72 -2.74 -2.29 5.01
C VAL A 72 -1.64 -3.13 5.66
N GLY A 73 -1.90 -3.73 6.83
CA GLY A 73 -0.96 -4.55 7.58
C GLY A 73 0.28 -3.80 8.06
N ALA A 74 0.16 -2.52 8.40
CA ALA A 74 1.27 -1.69 8.90
C ALA A 74 1.52 -1.89 10.40
N TYR A 75 0.47 -2.17 11.19
CA TYR A 75 0.60 -2.31 12.65
C TYR A 75 0.95 -3.73 13.13
N ILE A 76 0.51 -4.76 12.39
CA ILE A 76 0.72 -6.16 12.77
C ILE A 76 1.30 -6.89 11.55
N PRO A 77 2.37 -7.70 11.71
CA PRO A 77 2.87 -8.55 10.64
C PRO A 77 1.76 -9.46 10.11
N ILE A 78 1.59 -9.50 8.79
CA ILE A 78 0.46 -10.19 8.16
C ILE A 78 0.48 -11.68 8.49
N GLY A 79 1.65 -12.34 8.51
CA GLY A 79 1.74 -13.76 8.83
C GLY A 79 1.44 -14.11 10.30
N SER A 80 1.31 -13.11 11.19
CA SER A 80 0.88 -13.32 12.58
C SER A 80 -0.63 -13.21 12.76
N LEU A 81 -1.38 -12.83 11.71
CA LEU A 81 -2.82 -12.70 11.75
C LEU A 81 -3.51 -14.05 11.44
N PRO A 82 -4.72 -14.28 11.95
CA PRO A 82 -5.54 -15.43 11.52
C PRO A 82 -5.78 -15.40 10.00
N ASP A 83 -5.88 -16.57 9.37
CA ASP A 83 -5.97 -16.71 7.91
C ASP A 83 -7.01 -15.79 7.26
N ASN A 84 -8.22 -15.72 7.84
CA ASN A 84 -9.30 -14.88 7.33
C ASN A 84 -8.94 -13.38 7.34
N VAL A 85 -8.18 -12.93 8.34
CA VAL A 85 -7.74 -11.54 8.45
C VAL A 85 -6.60 -11.27 7.47
N GLN A 86 -5.72 -12.25 7.22
CA GLN A 86 -4.71 -12.13 6.17
C GLN A 86 -5.36 -11.92 4.81
N TRP A 87 -6.42 -12.68 4.51
CA TRP A 87 -7.19 -12.53 3.28
C TRP A 87 -7.83 -11.16 3.16
N LEU A 88 -8.41 -10.63 4.25
CA LEU A 88 -8.95 -9.27 4.27
C LEU A 88 -7.88 -8.22 3.90
N VAL A 89 -6.68 -8.33 4.48
CA VAL A 89 -5.57 -7.41 4.16
C VAL A 89 -5.12 -7.59 2.71
N LYS A 90 -4.96 -8.83 2.23
CA LYS A 90 -4.53 -9.12 0.85
C LYS A 90 -5.51 -8.56 -0.19
N TYR A 91 -6.81 -8.62 0.07
CA TYR A 91 -7.84 -8.07 -0.83
C TYR A 91 -8.04 -6.57 -0.69
N PHE A 92 -7.53 -5.94 0.36
CA PHE A 92 -7.64 -4.50 0.52
C PHE A 92 -6.70 -3.79 -0.48
N PRO A 93 -7.22 -3.00 -1.46
CA PRO A 93 -6.39 -2.54 -2.57
C PRO A 93 -5.17 -1.72 -2.14
N CYS A 94 -5.32 -0.87 -1.12
CA CYS A 94 -4.22 -0.05 -0.63
C CYS A 94 -3.11 -0.88 0.06
N ALA A 95 -3.36 -2.12 0.47
CA ALA A 95 -2.31 -3.00 1.03
C ALA A 95 -1.27 -3.37 -0.04
N HIS A 96 -1.64 -3.38 -1.32
CA HIS A 96 -0.73 -3.66 -2.42
C HIS A 96 0.36 -2.59 -2.59
N SER A 97 0.10 -1.33 -2.21
CA SER A 97 1.17 -0.33 -2.21
C SER A 97 2.19 -0.59 -1.10
N THR A 98 1.74 -1.03 0.09
CA THR A 98 2.62 -1.46 1.18
C THR A 98 3.54 -2.62 0.77
N VAL A 99 3.02 -3.61 0.03
CA VAL A 99 3.84 -4.70 -0.53
C VAL A 99 4.95 -4.15 -1.44
N LEU A 100 4.60 -3.25 -2.36
CA LEU A 100 5.58 -2.64 -3.28
C LEU A 100 6.63 -1.82 -2.54
N TYR A 101 6.22 -1.02 -1.54
CA TYR A 101 7.16 -0.29 -0.69
C TYR A 101 8.12 -1.24 0.02
N ARG A 102 7.63 -2.32 0.64
CA ARG A 102 8.47 -3.30 1.33
C ARG A 102 9.46 -3.97 0.38
N GLN A 103 9.02 -4.36 -0.82
CA GLN A 103 9.90 -4.99 -1.82
C GLN A 103 11.06 -4.08 -2.24
N LEU A 104 10.80 -2.77 -2.38
CA LEU A 104 11.81 -1.80 -2.78
C LEU A 104 12.72 -1.42 -1.60
N LEU A 105 12.14 -1.02 -0.46
CA LEU A 105 12.86 -0.52 0.72
C LEU A 105 13.68 -1.62 1.42
N MET A 106 13.19 -2.85 1.44
CA MET A 106 13.88 -3.95 2.13
C MET A 106 14.92 -4.65 1.24
N LYS A 107 15.00 -4.32 -0.05
CA LYS A 107 15.92 -4.97 -1.00
C LYS A 107 17.40 -4.92 -0.53
N PRO A 108 17.94 -3.77 -0.08
CA PRO A 108 19.33 -3.71 0.40
C PRO A 108 19.54 -4.56 1.67
N ALA A 109 18.62 -4.44 2.63
CA ALA A 109 18.70 -5.19 3.89
C ALA A 109 18.59 -6.70 3.68
N ILE A 110 17.72 -7.15 2.77
CA ILE A 110 17.59 -8.56 2.40
C ILE A 110 18.91 -9.05 1.78
N LYS A 111 19.48 -8.29 0.84
CA LYS A 111 20.73 -8.67 0.17
C LYS A 111 21.90 -8.77 1.16
N ALA A 112 22.01 -7.83 2.11
CA ALA A 112 23.11 -7.79 3.06
C ALA A 112 23.02 -8.90 4.13
N ASN A 113 21.82 -9.18 4.64
CA ASN A 113 21.65 -10.03 5.83
C ASN A 113 21.25 -11.48 5.51
N PHE A 114 20.75 -11.76 4.30
CA PHE A 114 20.22 -13.09 3.94
C PHE A 114 21.01 -13.79 2.83
N ALA A 115 22.13 -13.23 2.36
CA ALA A 115 22.94 -13.85 1.30
C ALA A 115 23.45 -15.27 1.64
N ASN A 116 23.76 -15.51 2.91
CA ASN A 116 24.29 -16.79 3.41
C ASN A 116 23.27 -17.56 4.26
N GLN A 117 21.99 -17.16 4.24
CA GLN A 117 20.94 -17.80 5.02
C GLN A 117 20.16 -18.81 4.17
N PRO A 118 19.56 -19.85 4.78
CA PRO A 118 18.69 -20.77 4.05
C PRO A 118 17.53 -20.03 3.36
N ALA A 119 17.20 -20.45 2.14
CA ALA A 119 16.12 -19.83 1.36
C ALA A 119 14.75 -19.91 2.07
N SER A 120 14.55 -20.92 2.92
CA SER A 120 13.36 -21.07 3.76
C SER A 120 13.18 -19.92 4.74
N VAL A 121 14.26 -19.44 5.36
CA VAL A 121 14.23 -18.33 6.32
C VAL A 121 13.81 -17.03 5.62
N LEU A 122 14.37 -16.76 4.45
CA LEU A 122 13.98 -15.57 3.67
C LEU A 122 12.53 -15.66 3.20
N LYS A 123 12.05 -16.85 2.82
CA LYS A 123 10.65 -17.07 2.45
C LYS A 123 9.73 -16.76 3.63
N GLU A 124 10.02 -17.32 4.80
CA GLU A 124 9.24 -17.10 6.02
C GLU A 124 9.17 -15.62 6.40
N ILE A 125 10.28 -14.89 6.37
CA ILE A 125 10.29 -13.45 6.66
C ILE A 125 9.50 -12.65 5.62
N LYS A 126 9.60 -12.99 4.33
CA LYS A 126 8.84 -12.32 3.28
C LYS A 126 7.33 -12.49 3.46
N GLU A 127 6.89 -13.68 3.88
CA GLU A 127 5.48 -13.97 4.14
C GLU A 127 5.01 -13.34 5.45
N MET A 128 5.79 -13.48 6.52
CA MET A 128 5.50 -12.95 7.86
C MET A 128 5.26 -11.44 7.83
N PHE A 129 6.16 -10.69 7.18
CA PHE A 129 6.05 -9.23 7.11
C PHE A 129 5.25 -8.73 5.91
N GLY A 130 4.70 -9.62 5.08
CA GLY A 130 3.94 -9.22 3.89
C GLY A 130 4.80 -8.41 2.90
N ILE A 131 6.06 -8.80 2.71
CA ILE A 131 6.93 -8.32 1.63
C ILE A 131 6.45 -8.92 0.29
N VAL A 132 5.83 -10.09 0.35
CA VAL A 132 5.11 -10.70 -0.76
C VAL A 132 3.73 -11.13 -0.29
N PHE A 133 2.77 -11.14 -1.21
CA PHE A 133 1.50 -11.82 -0.97
C PHE A 133 1.56 -13.21 -1.57
N VAL A 134 1.05 -14.17 -0.82
CA VAL A 134 0.91 -15.57 -1.24
C VAL A 134 -0.58 -15.91 -1.26
N TYR A 135 -1.02 -16.42 -2.40
CA TYR A 135 -2.39 -16.86 -2.68
C TYR A 135 -2.34 -18.35 -2.99
N ASP A 136 -2.94 -19.18 -2.14
CA ASP A 136 -3.00 -20.64 -2.32
C ASP A 136 -1.63 -21.29 -2.63
N GLY A 137 -0.58 -20.83 -1.93
CA GLY A 137 0.79 -21.30 -2.11
C GLY A 137 1.58 -20.63 -3.23
N HIS A 138 0.96 -19.76 -4.03
CA HIS A 138 1.60 -19.02 -5.11
C HIS A 138 1.95 -17.59 -4.71
N THR A 139 3.23 -17.23 -4.83
CA THR A 139 3.70 -15.86 -4.59
C THR A 139 3.25 -14.94 -5.72
N ALA A 140 2.45 -13.93 -5.39
CA ALA A 140 2.05 -12.91 -6.34
C ALA A 140 3.26 -12.08 -6.81
N PRO A 141 3.53 -12.01 -8.12
CA PRO A 141 4.57 -11.13 -8.64
C PRO A 141 4.18 -9.67 -8.46
N ALA A 142 5.19 -8.78 -8.39
CA ALA A 142 4.99 -7.35 -8.11
C ALA A 142 4.01 -6.66 -9.08
N TRP A 143 3.94 -7.12 -10.34
CA TRP A 143 3.02 -6.56 -11.33
C TRP A 143 1.55 -6.75 -10.94
N VAL A 144 1.21 -7.78 -10.15
CA VAL A 144 -0.17 -7.98 -9.65
C VAL A 144 -0.55 -6.81 -8.74
N SER A 145 0.32 -6.39 -7.83
CA SER A 145 0.08 -5.22 -6.98
C SER A 145 -0.06 -3.93 -7.78
N VAL A 146 0.75 -3.76 -8.82
CA VAL A 146 0.63 -2.61 -9.74
C VAL A 146 -0.72 -2.63 -10.47
N ALA A 147 -1.12 -3.79 -11.00
CA ALA A 147 -2.38 -3.96 -11.70
C ALA A 147 -3.58 -3.71 -10.78
N VAL A 148 -3.56 -4.24 -9.55
CA VAL A 148 -4.63 -4.01 -8.56
C VAL A 148 -4.79 -2.52 -8.28
N LEU A 149 -3.70 -1.79 -8.05
CA LEU A 149 -3.77 -0.34 -7.79
C LEU A 149 -4.28 0.46 -9.00
N LEU A 150 -3.82 0.12 -10.22
CA LEU A 150 -4.28 0.77 -11.45
C LEU A 150 -5.77 0.53 -11.71
N VAL A 151 -6.20 -0.74 -11.63
CA VAL A 151 -7.60 -1.15 -11.82
C VAL A 151 -8.49 -0.51 -10.76
N THR A 152 -8.06 -0.52 -9.49
CA THR A 152 -8.78 0.13 -8.40
C THR A 152 -8.94 1.63 -8.66
N GLY A 153 -7.85 2.32 -8.99
CA GLY A 153 -7.90 3.75 -9.27
C GLY A 153 -8.83 4.07 -10.44
N ALA A 154 -8.74 3.32 -11.54
CA ALA A 154 -9.62 3.51 -12.70
C ALA A 154 -11.10 3.27 -12.37
N ILE A 155 -11.43 2.14 -11.73
CA ILE A 155 -12.81 1.78 -11.39
C ILE A 155 -13.42 2.80 -10.42
N PHE A 156 -12.74 3.09 -9.30
CA PHE A 156 -13.32 3.97 -8.28
C PHE A 156 -13.40 5.43 -8.75
N TYR A 157 -12.47 5.88 -9.59
CA TYR A 157 -12.54 7.22 -10.16
C TYR A 157 -13.72 7.33 -11.15
N LEU A 158 -13.90 6.33 -12.03
CA LEU A 158 -15.05 6.27 -12.93
C LEU A 158 -16.37 6.26 -12.15
N LEU A 159 -16.46 5.43 -11.10
CA LEU A 159 -17.65 5.37 -10.24
C LEU A 159 -17.90 6.71 -9.53
N ALA A 160 -16.87 7.37 -9.03
CA ALA A 160 -16.98 8.68 -8.39
C ALA A 160 -17.56 9.72 -9.37
N VAL A 161 -17.03 9.79 -10.60
CA VAL A 161 -17.53 10.69 -11.65
C VAL A 161 -18.99 10.39 -11.97
N LEU A 162 -19.35 9.12 -12.17
CA LEU A 162 -20.74 8.73 -12.47
C LEU A 162 -21.73 9.14 -11.37
N VAL A 163 -21.36 8.96 -10.10
CA VAL A 163 -22.20 9.37 -8.96
C VAL A 163 -22.34 10.89 -8.90
N MET A 164 -21.25 11.63 -9.10
CA MET A 164 -21.27 13.09 -9.06
C MET A 164 -22.06 13.69 -10.23
N THR A 165 -21.90 13.19 -11.45
CA THR A 165 -22.64 13.65 -12.62
C THR A 165 -24.14 13.37 -12.50
N ARG A 166 -24.53 12.21 -11.97
CA ARG A 166 -25.96 11.90 -11.72
C ARG A 166 -26.60 12.89 -10.77
N LYS A 167 -25.93 13.21 -9.66
CA LYS A 167 -26.43 14.19 -8.68
C LYS A 167 -26.58 15.59 -9.28
N GLN A 168 -25.70 15.98 -10.19
CA GLN A 168 -25.80 17.29 -10.84
C GLN A 168 -27.01 17.39 -11.79
N ASN A 169 -27.41 16.28 -12.43
CA ASN A 169 -28.56 16.24 -13.33
C ASN A 169 -29.92 16.14 -12.59
N GLU A 170 -29.92 15.90 -11.28
CA GLU A 170 -31.13 15.84 -10.43
C GLU A 170 -31.49 17.21 -9.80
N ILE A 171 -30.66 18.25 -10.02
CA ILE A 171 -30.84 19.63 -9.52
C ILE A 171 -31.27 20.52 -10.68
#